data_AF-A0A1W1V7A8-F1
#
_entry.id   AF-A0A1W1V7A8-F1
#
_cell.length_a   1.000
_cell.length_b   1.000
_cell.length_c   1.000
_cell.angle_alpha   90.00
_cell.angle_beta   90.00
_cell.angle_gamma   90.00
#
_symmetry.space_group_name_H-M   'P 1'
#
loop_
_entity.id
_entity.type
_entity.pdbx_description
1 polymer ?
#
loop_
_entity_poly.entity_id
_entity_poly.type
_entity_poly.pdbx_seq_one_letter_code
_entity_poly.pdbx_strand_id
1 'polypeptide(L)'
;MTAKVQVREIQPLAPEERADLVTLESRIKAGWQEFVAVGEALLTIRERRLYRAEHKTFGDYCEHVWGWSRQRAQQLIDAAATSQVLTTVGLQPENERQARELREAAKIVETLEPEKVIAVAQYLKTATGSERPSTSQVKAAAEVAASIDAHGTVAHPETGAEVPLHELTGEQRATVLVENVTTGTYERLQRQQQHIAESVAQSSTTGRGGWTDWCMTYAAQHLTPTQELRIVVKQDESGNPYAEAKIVDTESHATIAFGDRAPYLKKAVLNLVEEVKG
;
A
#
# COMPACT_ATOMS: atom_id res chain seq x y z
N MET A 1 -5.03 -31.01 -13.71
CA MET A 1 -3.62 -30.70 -13.44
C MET A 1 -3.57 -29.57 -12.42
N THR A 2 -3.29 -29.89 -11.17
CA THR A 2 -3.14 -28.93 -10.07
C THR A 2 -1.77 -28.28 -10.17
N ALA A 3 -1.71 -26.98 -10.46
CA ALA A 3 -0.47 -26.20 -10.39
C ALA A 3 -0.04 -26.09 -8.92
N LYS A 4 1.02 -26.83 -8.55
CA LYS A 4 1.67 -26.68 -7.25
C LYS A 4 2.33 -25.31 -7.20
N VAL A 5 1.88 -24.47 -6.27
CA VAL A 5 2.60 -23.24 -5.90
C VAL A 5 3.91 -23.68 -5.25
N GLN A 6 5.03 -23.48 -5.95
CA GLN A 6 6.36 -23.74 -5.40
C GLN A 6 6.73 -22.59 -4.46
N VAL A 7 6.71 -22.85 -3.16
CA VAL A 7 7.31 -21.96 -2.16
C VAL A 7 8.82 -22.04 -2.34
N ARG A 8 9.47 -20.93 -2.71
CA ARG A 8 10.94 -20.85 -2.81
C ARG A 8 11.54 -20.88 -1.41
N GLU A 9 12.32 -21.92 -1.10
CA GLU A 9 13.08 -22.01 0.15
C GLU A 9 14.22 -21.00 0.19
N ILE A 10 14.46 -20.41 1.36
CA ILE A 10 15.53 -19.44 1.60
C ILE A 10 16.85 -20.20 1.65
N GLN A 11 17.76 -19.92 0.71
CA GLN A 11 19.08 -20.56 0.67
C GLN A 11 20.15 -19.73 1.40
N PRO A 12 21.07 -20.38 2.13
CA PRO A 12 22.15 -19.69 2.83
C PRO A 12 23.20 -19.15 1.85
N LEU A 13 23.60 -17.89 2.02
CA LEU A 13 24.66 -17.24 1.23
C LEU A 13 26.05 -17.77 1.63
N ALA A 14 26.90 -18.00 0.64
CA ALA A 14 28.33 -18.28 0.81
C ALA A 14 29.07 -17.06 1.41
N PRO A 15 30.24 -17.25 2.05
CA PRO A 15 30.97 -16.15 2.70
C PRO A 15 31.31 -14.98 1.76
N GLU A 16 31.67 -15.27 0.51
CA GLU A 16 31.96 -14.27 -0.53
C GLU A 16 30.67 -13.49 -0.92
N GLU A 17 29.55 -14.20 -1.12
CA GLU A 17 28.26 -13.59 -1.43
C GLU A 17 27.74 -12.70 -0.29
N ARG A 18 28.05 -13.04 0.97
CA ARG A 18 27.73 -12.18 2.13
C ARG A 18 28.57 -10.91 2.14
N ALA A 19 29.85 -10.98 1.80
CA ALA A 19 30.74 -9.83 1.74
C ALA A 19 30.34 -8.87 0.59
N ASP A 20 29.96 -9.43 -0.55
CA ASP A 20 29.43 -8.67 -1.68
C ASP A 20 28.09 -8.02 -1.32
N LEU A 21 27.18 -8.75 -0.66
CA LEU A 21 25.90 -8.21 -0.19
C LEU A 21 26.13 -7.02 0.74
N VAL A 22 27.01 -7.13 1.73
CA VAL A 22 27.33 -6.03 2.67
C VAL A 22 27.92 -4.82 1.94
N THR A 23 28.79 -5.04 0.96
CA THR A 23 29.40 -3.97 0.16
C THR A 23 28.35 -3.23 -0.69
N LEU A 24 27.47 -3.99 -1.33
CA LEU A 24 26.39 -3.44 -2.14
C LEU A 24 25.35 -2.73 -1.27
N GLU A 25 24.96 -3.29 -0.12
CA GLU A 25 24.09 -2.64 0.85
C GLU A 25 24.70 -1.35 1.40
N SER A 26 26.02 -1.31 1.61
CA SER A 26 26.72 -0.09 2.04
C SER A 26 26.70 0.99 0.95
N ARG A 27 26.85 0.62 -0.34
CA ARG A 27 26.69 1.56 -1.47
C ARG A 27 25.25 2.05 -1.60
N ILE A 28 24.26 1.17 -1.37
CA ILE A 28 22.85 1.54 -1.34
C ILE A 28 22.57 2.54 -0.21
N LYS A 29 23.12 2.30 1.00
CA LYS A 29 23.03 3.24 2.14
C LYS A 29 23.76 4.56 1.89
N ALA A 30 24.88 4.57 1.16
CA ALA A 30 25.55 5.82 0.77
C ALA A 30 24.70 6.62 -0.24
N GLY A 31 24.14 5.95 -1.25
CA GLY A 31 23.20 6.57 -2.19
C GLY A 31 21.92 7.11 -1.52
N TRP A 32 21.54 6.56 -0.36
CA TRP A 32 20.48 7.12 0.48
C TRP A 32 20.82 8.52 1.01
N GLN A 33 21.98 8.67 1.65
CA GLN A 33 22.43 9.97 2.18
C GLN A 33 22.56 11.00 1.04
N GLU A 34 23.01 10.54 -0.13
CA GLU A 34 23.11 11.37 -1.32
C GLU A 34 21.74 11.90 -1.78
N PHE A 35 20.65 11.11 -1.77
CA PHE A 35 19.35 11.65 -2.18
C PHE A 35 18.81 12.68 -1.18
N VAL A 36 19.00 12.46 0.13
CA VAL A 36 18.54 13.41 1.16
C VAL A 36 19.27 14.74 0.96
N ALA A 37 20.59 14.70 0.79
CA ALA A 37 21.40 15.87 0.50
C ALA A 37 20.99 16.56 -0.81
N VAL A 38 20.64 15.81 -1.86
CA VAL A 38 20.11 16.36 -3.12
C VAL A 38 18.78 17.09 -2.88
N GLY A 39 17.85 16.50 -2.12
CA GLY A 39 16.57 17.13 -1.80
C GLY A 39 16.74 18.43 -1.00
N GLU A 40 17.62 18.43 0.01
CA GLU A 40 17.96 19.61 0.81
C GLU A 40 18.63 20.71 -0.04
N ALA A 41 19.53 20.34 -0.94
CA ALA A 41 20.17 21.27 -1.87
C ALA A 41 19.14 21.89 -2.83
N LEU A 42 18.24 21.08 -3.40
CA LEU A 42 17.16 21.56 -4.27
C LEU A 42 16.21 22.51 -3.51
N LEU A 43 15.89 22.20 -2.26
CA LEU A 43 15.09 23.07 -1.39
C LEU A 43 15.80 24.41 -1.17
N THR A 44 17.09 24.38 -0.80
CA THR A 44 17.90 25.59 -0.58
C THR A 44 17.98 26.46 -1.83
N ILE A 45 18.21 25.86 -3.00
CA ILE A 45 18.25 26.56 -4.30
C ILE A 45 16.90 27.23 -4.58
N ARG A 46 15.79 26.54 -4.29
CA ARG A 46 14.44 27.05 -4.50
C ARG A 46 14.11 28.20 -3.54
N GLU A 47 14.30 28.01 -2.24
CA GLU A 47 13.94 28.99 -1.20
C GLU A 47 14.76 30.28 -1.31
N ARG A 48 16.07 30.14 -1.54
CA ARG A 48 16.97 31.27 -1.76
C ARG A 48 16.90 31.83 -3.18
N ARG A 49 16.09 31.21 -4.05
CA ARG A 49 15.88 31.56 -5.46
C ARG A 49 17.20 31.68 -6.23
N LEU A 50 18.17 30.80 -5.98
CA LEU A 50 19.51 30.86 -6.58
C LEU A 50 19.50 30.64 -8.09
N TYR A 51 18.47 29.97 -8.61
CA TYR A 51 18.26 29.76 -10.04
C TYR A 51 17.98 31.05 -10.84
N ARG A 52 17.60 32.15 -10.17
CA ARG A 52 17.12 33.38 -10.83
C ARG A 52 18.16 34.12 -11.67
N ALA A 53 19.44 33.76 -11.55
CA ALA A 53 20.51 34.36 -12.33
C ALA A 53 20.39 34.00 -13.82
N GLU A 54 19.95 32.77 -14.12
CA GLU A 54 19.94 32.22 -15.49
C GLU A 54 18.56 31.68 -15.89
N HIS A 55 17.66 31.43 -14.93
CA HIS A 55 16.35 30.81 -15.18
C HIS A 55 15.20 31.61 -14.58
N LYS A 56 14.09 31.72 -15.32
CA LYS A 56 12.89 32.48 -14.89
C LYS A 56 12.16 31.79 -13.76
N THR A 57 12.04 30.46 -13.81
CA THR A 57 11.38 29.66 -12.78
C THR A 57 12.27 28.53 -12.28
N PHE A 58 11.96 28.01 -11.10
CA PHE A 58 12.62 26.82 -10.56
C PHE A 58 12.39 25.60 -11.45
N GLY A 59 11.24 25.52 -12.13
CA GLY A 59 10.95 24.44 -13.08
C GLY A 59 11.89 24.49 -14.28
N ASP A 60 12.09 25.67 -14.87
CA ASP A 60 13.01 25.86 -16.00
C ASP A 60 14.43 25.45 -15.61
N TYR A 61 14.88 25.84 -14.40
CA TYR A 61 16.17 25.41 -13.86
C TYR A 61 16.29 23.89 -13.74
N CYS A 62 15.29 23.23 -13.14
CA CYS A 62 15.31 21.77 -12.99
C CYS A 62 15.38 21.05 -14.35
N GLU A 63 14.65 21.55 -15.33
CA GLU A 63 14.62 20.95 -16.66
C GLU A 63 15.93 21.19 -17.43
N HIS A 64 16.44 22.42 -17.44
CA HIS A 64 17.62 22.78 -18.22
C HIS A 64 18.94 22.25 -17.63
N VAL A 65 19.05 22.21 -16.30
CA VAL A 65 20.31 21.80 -15.63
C VAL A 65 20.33 20.29 -15.34
N TRP A 66 19.20 19.72 -14.93
CA TRP A 66 19.13 18.33 -14.46
C TRP A 66 18.33 17.41 -15.37
N GLY A 67 17.61 17.93 -16.37
CA GLY A 67 16.71 17.14 -17.21
C GLY A 67 15.48 16.63 -16.44
N TRP A 68 15.14 17.24 -15.30
CA TRP A 68 14.04 16.81 -14.44
C TRP A 68 12.84 17.73 -14.54
N SER A 69 11.64 17.14 -14.52
CA SER A 69 10.44 17.93 -14.33
C SER A 69 10.44 18.60 -12.95
N ARG A 70 9.78 19.76 -12.84
CA ARG A 70 9.54 20.43 -11.55
C ARG A 70 8.92 19.49 -10.52
N GLN A 71 8.04 18.59 -10.97
CA GLN A 71 7.39 17.61 -10.09
C GLN A 71 8.39 16.60 -9.52
N ARG A 72 9.33 16.12 -10.34
CA ARG A 72 10.39 15.20 -9.86
C ARG A 72 11.28 15.88 -8.83
N ALA A 73 11.67 17.12 -9.07
CA ALA A 73 12.44 17.90 -8.08
C ALA A 73 11.64 18.10 -6.78
N GLN A 74 10.33 18.37 -6.87
CA GLN A 74 9.48 18.49 -5.68
C GLN A 74 9.36 17.17 -4.92
N GLN A 75 9.29 16.02 -5.60
CA GLN A 75 9.28 14.71 -4.93
C GLN A 75 10.57 14.45 -4.14
N LEU A 76 11.73 14.82 -4.70
CA LEU A 76 13.01 14.70 -4.00
C LEU A 76 13.07 15.61 -2.76
N ILE A 77 12.57 16.85 -2.87
CA ILE A 77 12.45 17.77 -1.72
C ILE A 77 11.54 17.19 -0.65
N ASP A 78 10.33 16.75 -1.02
CA ASP A 78 9.34 16.19 -0.09
C ASP A 78 9.87 14.92 0.59
N ALA A 79 10.60 14.07 -0.13
CA ALA A 79 11.21 12.87 0.40
C ALA A 79 12.35 13.17 1.38
N ALA A 80 13.20 14.16 1.10
CA ALA A 80 14.24 14.59 2.04
C ALA A 80 13.64 15.14 3.34
N ALA A 81 12.63 16.02 3.25
CA ALA A 81 11.93 16.54 4.42
C ALA A 81 11.26 15.41 5.23
N THR A 82 10.63 14.45 4.53
CA THR A 82 10.02 13.28 5.18
C THR A 82 11.08 12.43 5.92
N SER A 83 12.23 12.17 5.30
CA SER A 83 13.33 11.42 5.92
C SER A 83 13.86 12.11 7.18
N GLN A 84 13.94 13.44 7.18
CA GLN A 84 14.39 14.21 8.34
C GLN A 84 13.45 14.03 9.55
N VAL A 85 12.14 14.11 9.31
CA VAL A 85 11.13 13.87 10.37
C VAL A 85 11.19 12.42 10.86
N LEU A 86 11.25 11.45 9.95
CA LEU A 86 11.29 10.03 10.32
C LEU A 86 12.53 9.64 11.14
N THR A 87 13.64 10.36 10.97
CA THR A 87 14.84 10.15 11.79
C THR A 87 14.58 10.43 13.27
N THR A 88 13.63 11.32 13.61
CA THR A 88 13.24 11.60 15.02
C THR A 88 12.60 10.41 15.72
N VAL A 89 11.98 9.49 14.97
CA VAL A 89 11.42 8.23 15.47
C VAL A 89 12.36 7.04 15.23
N GLY A 90 13.62 7.31 14.88
CA GLY A 90 14.64 6.29 14.64
C GLY A 90 14.47 5.53 13.32
N LEU A 91 13.74 6.10 12.34
CA LEU A 91 13.53 5.48 11.04
C LEU A 91 14.30 6.20 9.93
N GLN A 92 14.95 5.39 9.10
CA GLN A 92 15.55 5.84 7.86
C GLN A 92 14.90 5.07 6.71
N PRO A 93 14.14 5.74 5.82
CA PRO A 93 13.67 5.11 4.59
C PRO A 93 14.86 4.54 3.80
N GLU A 94 14.69 3.57 2.93
CA GLU A 94 15.78 3.03 2.11
C GLU A 94 15.95 3.80 0.80
N ASN A 95 14.88 4.43 0.32
CA ASN A 95 14.84 5.14 -0.94
C ASN A 95 13.75 6.23 -0.96
N GLU A 96 13.79 7.10 -1.97
CA GLU A 96 12.82 8.19 -2.17
C GLU A 96 11.37 7.69 -2.21
N ARG A 97 11.12 6.54 -2.83
CA ARG A 97 9.77 5.98 -2.94
C ARG A 97 9.21 5.64 -1.56
N GLN A 98 9.98 4.98 -0.70
CA GLN A 98 9.54 4.65 0.65
C GLN A 98 9.32 5.91 1.49
N ALA A 99 10.20 6.90 1.39
CA ALA A 99 10.02 8.19 2.06
C ALA A 99 8.69 8.84 1.62
N ARG A 100 8.38 8.82 0.33
CA ARG A 100 7.12 9.35 -0.20
C ARG A 100 5.89 8.61 0.31
N GLU A 101 5.95 7.29 0.44
CA GLU A 101 4.86 6.47 1.00
C GLU A 101 4.61 6.78 2.48
N LEU A 102 5.66 7.19 3.21
CA LEU A 102 5.60 7.56 4.63
C LEU A 102 5.27 9.05 4.88
N ARG A 103 5.07 9.86 3.85
CA ARG A 103 4.82 11.31 3.97
C ARG A 103 3.70 11.64 4.95
N GLU A 104 2.57 10.92 4.88
CA GLU A 104 1.44 11.20 5.77
C GLU A 104 1.74 10.83 7.22
N ALA A 105 2.51 9.76 7.46
CA ALA A 105 2.96 9.41 8.80
C ALA A 105 3.91 10.49 9.35
N ALA A 106 4.84 10.99 8.52
CA ALA A 106 5.75 12.06 8.91
C ALA A 106 5.02 13.37 9.27
N LYS A 107 4.00 13.77 8.49
CA LYS A 107 3.17 14.94 8.85
C LYS A 107 2.49 14.79 10.21
N ILE A 108 2.05 13.58 10.56
CA ILE A 108 1.47 13.32 11.87
C ILE A 108 2.55 13.42 12.95
N VAL A 109 3.70 12.77 12.75
CA VAL A 109 4.82 12.80 13.70
C VAL A 109 5.31 14.23 13.97
N GLU A 110 5.35 15.09 12.95
CA GLU A 110 5.75 16.49 13.08
C GLU A 110 4.84 17.31 14.02
N THR A 111 3.57 16.91 14.19
CA THR A 111 2.63 17.60 15.10
C THR A 111 2.54 16.97 16.48
N LEU A 112 3.25 15.85 16.73
CA LEU A 112 3.24 15.18 18.02
C LEU A 112 4.09 15.92 19.06
N GLU A 113 3.68 15.81 20.31
CA GLU A 113 4.50 16.20 21.46
C GLU A 113 5.73 15.29 21.58
N PRO A 114 6.87 15.78 22.12
CA PRO A 114 8.10 15.01 22.23
C PRO A 114 7.95 13.64 22.92
N GLU A 115 7.13 13.55 23.97
CA GLU A 115 6.87 12.29 24.69
C GLU A 115 6.18 11.25 23.79
N LYS A 116 5.28 11.70 22.91
CA LYS A 116 4.57 10.83 21.96
C LYS A 116 5.46 10.38 20.81
N VAL A 117 6.37 11.25 20.33
CA VAL A 117 7.41 10.89 19.35
C VAL A 117 8.30 9.78 19.92
N ILE A 118 8.72 9.90 21.19
CA ILE A 118 9.50 8.87 21.88
C ILE A 118 8.72 7.56 21.99
N ALA A 119 7.42 7.60 22.32
CA ALA A 119 6.58 6.40 22.40
C ALA A 119 6.49 5.67 21.06
N VAL A 120 6.29 6.40 19.95
CA VAL A 120 6.32 5.85 18.59
C VAL A 120 7.68 5.22 18.28
N ALA A 121 8.77 5.92 18.58
CA ALA A 121 10.13 5.41 18.35
C ALA A 121 10.41 4.10 19.11
N GLN A 122 9.99 4.04 20.39
CA GLN A 122 10.16 2.85 21.22
C GLN A 122 9.35 1.66 20.68
N TYR A 123 8.08 1.88 20.32
CA TYR A 123 7.26 0.85 19.68
C TYR A 123 7.91 0.30 18.41
N LEU A 124 8.37 1.20 17.52
CA LEU A 124 9.00 0.79 16.26
C LEU A 124 10.29 -0.01 16.49
N LYS A 125 11.03 0.28 17.55
CA LYS A 125 12.24 -0.44 17.93
C LYS A 125 11.96 -1.82 18.55
N THR A 126 10.93 -1.95 19.37
CA THR A 126 10.67 -3.17 20.17
C THR A 126 9.71 -4.14 19.48
N ALA A 127 8.59 -3.66 18.96
CA ALA A 127 7.48 -4.50 18.50
C ALA A 127 7.70 -5.09 17.11
N THR A 128 8.53 -4.45 16.28
CA THR A 128 8.69 -4.85 14.87
C THR A 128 9.66 -6.01 14.70
N GLY A 129 10.48 -6.32 15.72
CA GLY A 129 11.45 -7.43 15.73
C GLY A 129 12.45 -7.43 14.57
N SER A 130 12.38 -6.41 13.72
CA SER A 130 13.00 -6.26 12.43
C SER A 130 13.55 -4.85 12.42
N GLU A 131 14.74 -4.62 11.88
CA GLU A 131 15.29 -3.27 11.72
C GLU A 131 14.44 -2.37 10.78
N ARG A 132 13.30 -2.86 10.29
CA ARG A 132 12.51 -2.30 9.17
C ARG A 132 11.00 -2.47 9.38
N PRO A 133 10.35 -1.60 10.16
CA PRO A 133 8.88 -1.54 10.20
C PRO A 133 8.27 -1.29 8.83
N SER A 134 7.10 -1.89 8.58
CA SER A 134 6.34 -1.64 7.36
C SER A 134 5.71 -0.25 7.35
N THR A 135 5.43 0.30 6.15
CA THR A 135 4.73 1.59 5.99
C THR A 135 3.40 1.64 6.77
N SER A 136 2.65 0.52 6.82
CA SER A 136 1.40 0.45 7.57
C SER A 136 1.61 0.49 9.08
N GLN A 137 2.66 -0.16 9.60
CA GLN A 137 3.01 -0.10 11.03
C GLN A 137 3.39 1.32 11.46
N VAL A 138 4.24 2.00 10.68
CA VAL A 138 4.66 3.38 10.99
C VAL A 138 3.46 4.32 10.99
N LYS A 139 2.60 4.21 9.98
CA LYS A 139 1.38 5.03 9.88
C LYS A 139 0.42 4.76 11.04
N ALA A 140 0.16 3.49 11.36
CA ALA A 140 -0.75 3.14 12.45
C ALA A 140 -0.21 3.63 13.81
N ALA A 141 1.09 3.50 14.07
CA ALA A 141 1.71 4.00 15.29
C ALA A 141 1.59 5.52 15.43
N ALA A 142 1.87 6.28 14.36
CA ALA A 142 1.73 7.73 14.35
C ALA A 142 0.27 8.16 14.58
N GLU A 143 -0.70 7.51 13.93
CA GLU A 143 -2.13 7.80 14.12
C GLU A 143 -2.62 7.48 15.53
N VAL A 144 -2.16 6.38 16.13
CA VAL A 144 -2.51 6.03 17.52
C VAL A 144 -1.97 7.08 18.47
N ALA A 145 -0.68 7.44 18.35
CA ALA A 145 -0.07 8.47 19.18
C ALA A 145 -0.78 9.82 19.08
N ALA A 146 -1.20 10.21 17.86
CA ALA A 146 -1.97 11.43 17.64
C ALA A 146 -3.37 11.39 18.28
N SER A 147 -3.98 10.20 18.38
CA SER A 147 -5.31 10.03 18.99
C SER A 147 -5.30 9.99 20.52
N ILE A 148 -4.14 9.87 21.16
CA ILE A 148 -4.06 9.90 22.63
C ILE A 148 -4.33 11.33 23.12
N ASP A 149 -5.48 11.53 23.75
CA ASP A 149 -5.85 12.80 24.37
C ASP A 149 -5.00 13.07 25.61
N ALA A 150 -4.44 14.27 25.72
CA ALA A 150 -3.68 14.71 26.90
C ALA A 150 -4.55 14.76 28.16
N HIS A 151 -5.87 14.93 27.99
CA HIS A 151 -6.85 14.92 29.09
C HIS A 151 -7.59 13.58 29.22
N GLY A 152 -7.22 12.58 28.42
CA GLY A 152 -7.80 11.25 28.49
C GLY A 152 -7.47 10.52 29.79
N THR A 153 -8.32 9.57 30.18
CA THR A 153 -8.07 8.66 31.29
C THR A 153 -7.30 7.43 30.83
N VAL A 154 -6.29 7.04 31.60
CA VAL A 154 -5.41 5.92 31.32
C VAL A 154 -5.22 5.09 32.58
N ALA A 155 -4.89 3.80 32.44
CA ALA A 155 -4.53 2.97 33.58
C ALA A 155 -3.16 3.39 34.12
N HIS A 156 -3.09 3.71 35.41
CA HIS A 156 -1.83 3.99 36.10
C HIS A 156 -0.91 2.76 36.04
N PRO A 157 0.38 2.90 35.70
CA PRO A 157 1.25 1.76 35.39
C PRO A 157 1.49 0.82 36.57
N GLU A 158 1.51 1.34 37.80
CA GLU A 158 1.76 0.54 39.01
C GLU A 158 0.49 0.04 39.70
N THR A 159 -0.57 0.86 39.74
CA THR A 159 -1.77 0.59 40.55
C THR A 159 -2.94 0.08 39.71
N GLY A 160 -2.91 0.26 38.39
CA GLY A 160 -4.00 -0.08 37.47
C GLY A 160 -5.23 0.82 37.58
N ALA A 161 -5.23 1.82 38.45
CA ALA A 161 -6.36 2.75 38.61
C ALA A 161 -6.49 3.66 37.38
N GLU A 162 -7.72 3.97 36.97
CA GLU A 162 -7.97 4.95 35.92
C GLU A 162 -7.70 6.37 36.43
N VAL A 163 -6.71 7.03 35.84
CA VAL A 163 -6.30 8.39 36.19
C VAL A 163 -6.13 9.24 34.93
N PRO A 164 -6.35 10.55 34.99
CA PRO A 164 -6.05 11.44 33.87
C PRO A 164 -4.55 11.40 33.52
N LEU A 165 -4.24 11.34 32.22
CA LEU A 165 -2.85 11.22 31.74
C LEU A 165 -1.94 12.35 32.25
N HIS A 166 -2.47 13.56 32.41
CA HIS A 166 -1.71 14.72 32.88
C HIS A 166 -1.36 14.70 34.38
N GLU A 167 -2.00 13.85 35.19
CA GLU A 167 -1.71 13.72 36.63
C GLU A 167 -0.53 12.77 36.92
N LEU A 168 -0.16 11.94 35.93
CA LEU A 168 0.97 11.04 36.03
C LEU A 168 2.31 11.79 36.00
N THR A 169 3.33 11.22 36.65
CA THR A 169 4.70 11.73 36.53
C THR A 169 5.24 11.53 35.12
N GLY A 170 6.28 12.27 34.72
CA GLY A 170 6.85 12.16 33.37
C GLY A 170 7.29 10.73 33.00
N GLU A 171 7.83 9.98 33.96
CA GLU A 171 8.22 8.58 33.76
C GLU A 171 7.00 7.66 33.58
N GLN A 172 5.99 7.81 34.44
CA GLN A 172 4.75 7.05 34.35
C GLN A 172 3.99 7.33 33.04
N ARG A 173 3.93 8.60 32.61
CA ARG A 173 3.34 8.98 31.32
C ARG A 173 4.06 8.33 30.16
N ALA A 174 5.40 8.33 30.16
CA ALA A 174 6.18 7.71 29.10
C ALA A 174 5.85 6.22 28.97
N THR A 175 5.80 5.48 30.08
CA THR A 175 5.43 4.06 30.09
C THR A 175 4.03 3.84 29.53
N VAL A 176 3.04 4.63 29.99
CA VAL A 176 1.66 4.50 29.54
C VAL A 176 1.49 4.86 28.06
N LEU A 177 2.19 5.89 27.57
CA LEU A 177 2.16 6.28 26.17
C LEU A 177 2.70 5.17 25.27
N VAL A 178 3.81 4.53 25.67
CA VAL A 178 4.40 3.41 24.91
C VAL A 178 3.45 2.22 24.87
N GLU A 179 2.84 1.87 26.00
CA GLU A 179 1.86 0.78 26.10
C GLU A 179 0.63 1.06 25.24
N ASN A 180 0.06 2.27 25.32
CA ASN A 180 -1.09 2.69 24.53
C ASN A 180 -0.79 2.70 23.03
N VAL A 181 0.39 3.20 22.63
CA VAL A 181 0.83 3.16 21.22
C VAL A 181 0.98 1.71 20.77
N THR A 182 1.58 0.85 21.58
CA THR A 182 1.80 -0.56 21.24
C THR A 182 0.48 -1.31 21.05
N THR A 183 -0.38 -1.27 22.07
CA THR A 183 -1.68 -1.96 22.07
C THR A 183 -2.60 -1.40 20.99
N GLY A 184 -2.74 -0.07 20.90
CA GLY A 184 -3.57 0.57 19.89
C GLY A 184 -3.10 0.30 18.46
N THR A 185 -1.79 0.21 18.23
CA THR A 185 -1.25 -0.12 16.90
C THR A 185 -1.56 -1.57 16.52
N TYR A 186 -1.36 -2.50 17.46
CA TYR A 186 -1.68 -3.91 17.26
C TYR A 186 -3.17 -4.10 16.91
N GLU A 187 -4.07 -3.49 17.68
CA GLU A 187 -5.51 -3.54 17.43
C GLU A 187 -5.88 -2.98 16.05
N ARG A 188 -5.33 -1.83 15.65
CA ARG A 188 -5.60 -1.24 14.34
C ARG A 188 -5.15 -2.15 13.20
N LEU A 189 -3.96 -2.72 13.30
CA LEU A 189 -3.43 -3.63 12.28
C LEU A 189 -4.24 -4.93 12.20
N GLN A 190 -4.68 -5.47 13.34
CA GLN A 190 -5.57 -6.63 13.36
C GLN A 190 -6.91 -6.32 12.70
N ARG A 191 -7.55 -5.18 13.03
CA ARG A 191 -8.80 -4.75 12.36
C ARG A 191 -8.60 -4.59 10.85
N GLN A 192 -7.47 -4.01 10.43
CA GLN A 192 -7.14 -3.89 9.01
C GLN A 192 -7.01 -5.25 8.33
N GLN A 193 -6.28 -6.20 8.94
CA GLN A 193 -6.13 -7.56 8.42
C GLN A 193 -7.47 -8.29 8.38
N GLN A 194 -8.30 -8.14 9.41
CA GLN A 194 -9.62 -8.74 9.47
C GLN A 194 -10.53 -8.16 8.39
N HIS A 195 -10.57 -6.84 8.20
CA HIS A 195 -11.33 -6.23 7.09
C HIS A 195 -10.84 -6.69 5.72
N ILE A 196 -9.53 -6.85 5.53
CA ILE A 196 -8.98 -7.41 4.28
C ILE A 196 -9.43 -8.86 4.13
N ALA A 197 -9.28 -9.69 5.16
CA ALA A 197 -9.68 -11.10 5.16
C ALA A 197 -11.19 -11.27 4.94
N GLU A 198 -12.02 -10.43 5.56
CA GLU A 198 -13.47 -10.38 5.37
C GLU A 198 -13.83 -9.92 3.95
N SER A 199 -13.13 -8.91 3.40
CA SER A 199 -13.36 -8.48 2.02
C SER A 199 -12.97 -9.56 1.01
N VAL A 200 -11.86 -10.27 1.24
CA VAL A 200 -11.40 -11.39 0.42
C VAL A 200 -12.34 -12.59 0.59
N ALA A 201 -12.76 -12.90 1.81
CA ALA A 201 -13.73 -13.93 2.10
C ALA A 201 -15.07 -13.60 1.43
N GLN A 202 -15.60 -12.39 1.58
CA GLN A 202 -16.83 -11.94 0.93
C GLN A 202 -16.71 -11.99 -0.60
N SER A 203 -15.57 -11.61 -1.16
CA SER A 203 -15.30 -11.74 -2.61
C SER A 203 -15.20 -13.19 -3.10
N SER A 204 -14.92 -14.14 -2.21
CA SER A 204 -14.78 -15.57 -2.54
C SER A 204 -15.98 -16.44 -2.14
N THR A 205 -16.74 -16.06 -1.10
CA THR A 205 -17.93 -16.76 -0.59
C THR A 205 -19.22 -16.23 -1.17
N THR A 206 -19.25 -14.98 -1.64
CA THR A 206 -20.33 -14.50 -2.48
C THR A 206 -19.81 -14.44 -3.91
N GLY A 207 -20.31 -15.30 -4.79
CA GLY A 207 -20.26 -15.04 -6.23
C GLY A 207 -20.91 -13.69 -6.61
N ARG A 208 -21.54 -12.99 -5.65
CA ARG A 208 -22.30 -11.74 -5.80
C ARG A 208 -21.40 -10.60 -6.23
N GLY A 209 -21.44 -10.32 -7.52
CA GLY A 209 -20.75 -9.21 -8.17
C GLY A 209 -19.89 -9.64 -9.35
N GLY A 210 -19.78 -10.95 -9.60
CA GLY A 210 -19.09 -11.50 -10.75
C GLY A 210 -19.98 -11.70 -11.97
N TRP A 211 -19.34 -11.79 -13.14
CA TRP A 211 -19.95 -12.26 -14.38
C TRP A 211 -20.55 -13.68 -14.23
N THR A 212 -20.07 -14.47 -13.27
CA THR A 212 -20.59 -15.80 -12.93
C THR A 212 -21.98 -15.76 -12.30
N ASP A 213 -22.23 -14.82 -11.38
CA ASP A 213 -23.55 -14.63 -10.77
C ASP A 213 -24.55 -14.04 -11.76
N TRP A 214 -24.07 -13.20 -12.68
CA TRP A 214 -24.89 -12.74 -13.79
C TRP A 214 -25.38 -13.91 -14.64
N CYS A 215 -24.52 -14.88 -14.99
CA CYS A 215 -24.94 -16.06 -15.75
C CYS A 215 -26.06 -16.84 -15.03
N MET A 216 -25.92 -17.06 -13.73
CA MET A 216 -26.93 -17.78 -12.93
C MET A 216 -28.24 -17.00 -12.83
N THR A 217 -28.14 -15.69 -12.59
CA THR A 217 -29.31 -14.80 -12.47
C THR A 217 -30.04 -14.69 -13.81
N TYR A 218 -29.30 -14.52 -14.91
CA TYR A 218 -29.85 -14.45 -16.25
C TYR A 218 -30.52 -15.76 -16.65
N ALA A 219 -29.89 -16.90 -16.34
CA ALA A 219 -30.49 -18.22 -16.55
C ALA A 219 -31.83 -18.38 -15.80
N ALA A 220 -31.88 -17.97 -14.53
CA ALA A 220 -33.10 -18.06 -13.72
C ALA A 220 -34.23 -17.12 -14.19
N GLN A 221 -33.90 -15.98 -14.81
CA GLN A 221 -34.87 -14.94 -15.14
C GLN A 221 -35.30 -14.92 -16.61
N HIS A 222 -34.43 -15.36 -17.53
CA HIS A 222 -34.59 -15.10 -18.96
C HIS A 222 -34.47 -16.33 -19.86
N LEU A 223 -33.88 -17.44 -19.38
CA LEU A 223 -33.78 -18.65 -20.20
C LEU A 223 -35.04 -19.53 -20.06
N THR A 224 -35.49 -20.07 -21.18
CA THR A 224 -36.51 -21.13 -21.20
C THR A 224 -35.87 -22.50 -20.90
N PRO A 225 -36.67 -23.56 -20.61
CA PRO A 225 -36.12 -24.91 -20.40
C PRO A 225 -35.36 -25.48 -21.59
N THR A 226 -35.59 -24.96 -22.79
CA THR A 226 -34.90 -25.35 -24.04
C THR A 226 -33.71 -24.45 -24.33
N GLN A 227 -33.38 -23.48 -23.48
CA GLN A 227 -32.30 -22.55 -23.72
C GLN A 227 -31.17 -22.73 -22.72
N GLU A 228 -29.94 -22.56 -23.21
CA GLU A 228 -28.76 -22.57 -22.36
C GLU A 228 -27.77 -21.47 -22.75
N LEU A 229 -27.06 -20.98 -21.74
CA LEU A 229 -25.94 -20.08 -21.92
C LEU A 229 -24.67 -20.91 -22.11
N ARG A 230 -24.02 -20.79 -23.27
CA ARG A 230 -22.74 -21.44 -23.58
C ARG A 230 -21.62 -20.42 -23.59
N ILE A 231 -20.55 -20.72 -22.86
CA ILE A 231 -19.26 -20.04 -23.00
C ILE A 231 -18.31 -21.01 -23.70
N VAL A 232 -17.87 -20.65 -24.89
CA VAL A 232 -17.07 -21.52 -25.75
C VAL A 232 -15.70 -20.89 -25.97
N VAL A 233 -14.66 -21.71 -25.91
CA VAL A 233 -13.30 -21.32 -26.29
C VAL A 233 -12.94 -22.00 -27.60
N LYS A 234 -12.49 -21.23 -28.58
CA LYS A 234 -12.14 -21.68 -29.93
C LYS A 234 -10.79 -21.09 -30.32
N GLN A 235 -10.20 -21.58 -31.41
CA GLN A 235 -9.04 -20.96 -32.04
C GLN A 235 -9.46 -20.19 -33.29
N ASP A 236 -8.81 -19.06 -33.56
CA ASP A 236 -8.91 -18.36 -34.84
C ASP A 236 -8.06 -19.05 -35.93
N GLU A 237 -8.12 -18.52 -37.15
CA GLU A 237 -7.35 -19.04 -38.30
C GLU A 237 -5.83 -18.97 -38.09
N SER A 238 -5.37 -18.13 -37.14
CA SER A 238 -3.96 -17.99 -36.74
C SER A 238 -3.58 -18.86 -35.54
N GLY A 239 -4.50 -19.68 -35.02
CA GLY A 239 -4.29 -20.56 -33.87
C GLY A 239 -4.42 -19.89 -32.50
N ASN A 240 -4.75 -18.59 -32.43
CA ASN A 240 -4.92 -17.88 -31.17
C ASN A 240 -6.26 -18.24 -30.52
N PRO A 241 -6.29 -18.56 -29.21
CA PRO A 241 -7.53 -18.86 -28.52
C PRO A 241 -8.35 -17.59 -28.30
N TYR A 242 -9.66 -17.68 -28.51
CA TYR A 242 -10.64 -16.68 -28.11
C TYR A 242 -11.84 -17.34 -27.42
N ALA A 243 -12.49 -16.58 -26.56
CA ALA A 243 -13.72 -16.95 -25.88
C ALA A 243 -14.92 -16.21 -26.49
N GLU A 244 -16.07 -16.87 -26.52
CA GLU A 244 -17.33 -16.34 -27.03
C GLU A 244 -18.47 -16.85 -26.13
N ALA A 245 -19.35 -15.94 -25.68
CA ALA A 245 -20.51 -16.29 -24.87
C ALA A 245 -21.79 -16.09 -25.69
N LYS A 246 -22.71 -17.05 -25.60
CA LYS A 246 -23.95 -17.06 -26.39
C LYS A 246 -25.09 -17.76 -25.69
N ILE A 247 -26.31 -17.43 -26.08
CA ILE A 247 -27.54 -18.13 -25.71
C ILE A 247 -27.95 -18.96 -26.91
N VAL A 248 -28.19 -20.25 -26.69
CA VAL A 248 -28.62 -21.17 -27.73
C VAL A 248 -29.85 -21.92 -27.29
N ASP A 249 -30.72 -22.20 -28.26
CA ASP A 249 -31.81 -23.13 -28.08
C ASP A 249 -31.32 -24.56 -28.37
N THR A 250 -31.56 -25.49 -27.46
CA THR A 250 -31.06 -26.86 -27.49
C THR A 250 -31.82 -27.75 -28.46
N GLU A 251 -33.08 -27.42 -28.77
CA GLU A 251 -33.91 -28.21 -29.68
C GLU A 251 -33.71 -27.81 -31.14
N SER A 252 -33.72 -26.50 -31.41
CA SER A 252 -33.54 -25.95 -32.75
C SER A 252 -32.08 -25.73 -33.13
N HIS A 253 -31.16 -25.79 -32.16
CA HIS A 253 -29.75 -25.41 -32.30
C HIS A 253 -29.53 -23.95 -32.78
N ALA A 254 -30.57 -23.11 -32.72
CA ALA A 254 -30.47 -21.70 -33.09
C ALA A 254 -29.69 -20.91 -32.03
N THR A 255 -28.88 -19.95 -32.49
CA THR A 255 -28.26 -18.96 -31.60
C THR A 255 -29.21 -17.79 -31.43
N ILE A 256 -29.58 -17.50 -30.19
CA ILE A 256 -30.58 -16.49 -29.83
C ILE A 256 -29.89 -15.13 -29.63
N ALA A 257 -28.75 -15.12 -28.95
CA ALA A 257 -27.92 -13.95 -28.76
C ALA A 257 -26.45 -14.37 -28.60
N PHE A 258 -25.52 -13.52 -29.01
CA PHE A 258 -24.09 -13.78 -28.86
C PHE A 258 -23.32 -12.48 -28.66
N GLY A 259 -22.33 -12.49 -27.78
CA GLY A 259 -21.42 -11.36 -27.59
C GLY A 259 -20.18 -11.47 -28.48
N ASP A 260 -19.51 -10.35 -28.72
CA ASP A 260 -18.23 -10.29 -29.43
C ASP A 260 -17.17 -11.23 -28.84
N ARG A 261 -16.27 -11.70 -29.71
CA ARG A 261 -15.12 -12.53 -29.33
C ARG A 261 -14.19 -11.79 -28.37
N ALA A 262 -13.66 -12.50 -27.38
CA ALA A 262 -12.81 -11.91 -26.35
C ALA A 262 -11.57 -12.76 -26.02
N PRO A 263 -10.48 -12.14 -25.55
CA PRO A 263 -9.26 -12.89 -25.18
C PRO A 263 -9.38 -13.69 -23.87
N TYR A 264 -10.44 -13.48 -23.06
CA TYR A 264 -10.66 -14.21 -21.81
C TYR A 264 -12.15 -14.31 -21.45
N LEU A 265 -12.52 -15.33 -20.65
CA LEU A 265 -13.91 -15.72 -20.35
C LEU A 265 -14.77 -14.58 -19.79
N LYS A 266 -14.24 -13.81 -18.82
CA LYS A 266 -14.97 -12.69 -18.22
C LYS A 266 -15.43 -11.66 -19.26
N LYS A 267 -14.57 -11.29 -20.21
CA LYS A 267 -14.91 -10.30 -21.24
C LYS A 267 -15.90 -10.88 -22.25
N ALA A 268 -15.82 -12.17 -22.58
CA ALA A 268 -16.81 -12.82 -23.44
C ALA A 268 -18.23 -12.72 -22.84
N VAL A 269 -18.38 -12.98 -21.53
CA VAL A 269 -19.67 -12.85 -20.84
C VAL A 269 -20.13 -11.39 -20.76
N LEU A 270 -19.23 -10.44 -20.49
CA LEU A 270 -19.59 -9.02 -20.50
C LEU A 270 -20.06 -8.54 -21.87
N ASN A 271 -19.47 -9.03 -22.96
CA ASN A 271 -19.94 -8.71 -24.30
C ASN A 271 -21.35 -9.27 -24.55
N LEU A 272 -21.67 -10.48 -24.06
CA LEU A 272 -23.04 -11.01 -24.13
C LEU A 272 -24.00 -10.20 -23.25
N VAL A 273 -23.55 -9.70 -22.09
CA VAL A 273 -24.36 -8.83 -21.22
C VAL A 273 -24.72 -7.53 -21.93
N GLU A 274 -23.77 -6.94 -22.67
CA GLU A 274 -24.00 -5.75 -23.49
C GLU A 274 -25.02 -6.04 -24.60
N GLU A 275 -24.90 -7.16 -25.30
CA GLU A 275 -25.82 -7.57 -26.37
C GLU A 275 -27.26 -7.78 -25.88
N VAL A 276 -27.47 -8.45 -24.73
CA VAL A 276 -28.83 -8.76 -24.24
C VAL A 276 -29.47 -7.61 -23.44
N LYS A 277 -28.71 -6.55 -23.15
CA LYS A 277 -29.21 -5.32 -22.51
C LYS A 277 -29.44 -4.18 -23.51
N GLY A 278 -28.78 -4.22 -24.67
CA GLY A 278 -28.99 -3.30 -25.80
C GLY A 278 -30.30 -3.58 -26.51
#